data_AF-A0AAJ1QAU1-F1
#
_entry.id   AF-A0AAJ1QAU1-F1
#
_cell.length_a   1.000
_cell.length_b   1.000
_cell.length_c   1.000
_cell.angle_alpha   90.00
_cell.angle_beta   90.00
_cell.angle_gamma   90.00
#
_symmetry.space_group_name_H-M   'P 1'
#
loop_
_entity.id
_entity.type
_entity.pdbx_description
1 polymer ?
#
loop_
_entity_poly.entity_id
_entity_poly.type
_entity_poly.pdbx_seq_one_letter_code
_entity_poly.pdbx_strand_id
1 'polypeptide(L)' 'VVSAILPELSLNIIDRYLVACETTGIKPVIVLNKVDLLDDENREWVSDLMTIYSDIGYQVLEVSSHTNEGMEALT' A
#
# COMPACT_ATOMS: atom_id res chain seq x y z
N VAL A 1 1.02 -1.49 -8.00
CA VAL A 1 -0.42 -1.33 -7.68
C VAL A 1 -0.55 -0.08 -6.84
N VAL A 2 -1.25 0.95 -7.32
CA VAL A 2 -1.48 2.18 -6.56
C VAL A 2 -2.83 2.02 -5.88
N SER A 3 -2.84 1.92 -4.55
CA SER A 3 -4.07 1.85 -3.75
C SER A 3 -4.30 3.21 -3.09
N ALA A 4 -5.46 3.80 -3.36
CA ALA A 4 -5.90 5.02 -2.66
C ALA A 4 -6.86 4.59 -1.55
N ILE A 5 -6.63 5.07 -0.33
CA ILE A 5 -7.44 4.77 0.87
C ILE A 5 -8.90 5.27 0.72
N LEU A 6 -9.18 6.12 -0.28
CA LEU A 6 -10.52 6.58 -0.64
C LEU A 6 -10.87 6.19 -2.08
N PRO A 7 -11.97 5.45 -2.33
CA PRO A 7 -12.99 4.99 -1.39
C PRO A 7 -12.70 3.55 -0.92
N GLU A 8 -12.42 3.34 0.37
CA GLU A 8 -12.16 2.05 1.03
C GLU A 8 -10.93 1.24 0.55
N LEU A 9 -9.95 1.11 1.44
CA LEU A 9 -8.87 0.14 1.32
C LEU A 9 -9.43 -1.29 1.47
N SER A 10 -9.76 -1.93 0.35
CA SER A 10 -10.22 -3.32 0.35
C SER A 10 -9.05 -4.29 0.19
N LEU A 11 -8.75 -5.06 1.24
CA LEU A 11 -7.71 -6.12 1.21
C LEU A 11 -7.96 -7.13 0.07
N ASN A 12 -9.22 -7.46 -0.20
CA ASN A 12 -9.60 -8.35 -1.29
C ASN A 12 -9.15 -7.82 -2.67
N ILE A 13 -9.16 -6.50 -2.86
CA ILE A 13 -8.67 -5.89 -4.10
C ILE A 13 -7.14 -6.03 -4.19
N ILE A 14 -6.41 -5.80 -3.09
CA ILE A 14 -4.95 -5.96 -3.04
C ILE A 14 -4.57 -7.40 -3.40
N ASP A 15 -5.18 -8.39 -2.75
CA ASP A 15 -4.88 -9.81 -2.99
C ASP A 15 -5.16 -10.20 -4.45
N ARG A 16 -6.26 -9.72 -5.04
CA ARG A 16 -6.56 -9.96 -6.45
C ARG A 16 -5.53 -9.35 -7.40
N TYR A 17 -5.02 -8.17 -7.10
CA TYR A 17 -3.95 -7.57 -7.90
C TYR A 17 -2.61 -8.28 -7.71
N LEU A 18 -2.29 -8.74 -6.49
CA LEU A 18 -1.10 -9.54 -6.24
C LEU A 18 -1.12 -10.83 -7.06
N VAL A 19 -2.25 -11.55 -7.04
CA VAL A 19 -2.44 -12.76 -7.86
C VAL A 19 -2.30 -12.46 -9.35
N ALA A 20 -2.86 -11.34 -9.84
CA ALA A 20 -2.72 -10.94 -11.23
C ALA A 20 -1.26 -10.62 -11.58
N CYS A 21 -0.53 -9.89 -10.73
CA CYS A 21 0.87 -9.56 -10.92
C CYS A 21 1.75 -10.82 -11.00
N GLU A 22 1.57 -11.75 -10.05
CA GLU A 22 2.27 -13.04 -10.05
C GLU A 22 1.95 -13.87 -11.31
N THR A 23 0.70 -13.86 -11.76
CA THR A 23 0.29 -14.56 -13.00
C THR A 23 0.97 -13.95 -14.24
N THR A 24 1.22 -12.64 -14.23
CA THR A 24 1.91 -11.93 -15.33
C THR A 24 3.44 -11.95 -15.20
N GLY A 25 4.01 -12.47 -14.12
CA GLY A 25 5.45 -12.44 -13.84
C GLY A 25 6.00 -11.03 -13.53
N ILE A 26 5.14 -10.08 -13.19
CA ILE A 26 5.53 -8.70 -12.85
C ILE A 26 5.63 -8.63 -11.33
N LYS A 27 6.77 -8.14 -10.81
CA LYS A 27 6.94 -7.91 -9.37
C LYS A 27 5.96 -6.83 -8.89
N PRO A 28 4.98 -7.15 -8.01
CA PRO A 28 4.07 -6.14 -7.51
C PRO A 28 4.76 -5.24 -6.48
N VAL A 29 4.40 -3.97 -6.51
CA VAL A 29 4.72 -2.97 -5.47
C VAL A 29 3.40 -2.43 -4.94
N ILE A 30 3.23 -2.46 -3.62
CA ILE A 30 2.07 -1.93 -2.92
C ILE A 30 2.39 -0.49 -2.55
N VAL A 31 1.65 0.46 -3.11
CA VAL A 31 1.79 1.88 -2.76
C VAL A 31 0.55 2.30 -2.01
N LEU A 32 0.72 2.68 -0.75
CA LEU A 32 -0.31 3.23 0.11
C LEU A 32 -0.27 4.75 0.00
N ASN A 33 -1.28 5.36 -0.61
CA ASN A 33 -1.40 6.80 -0.73
C ASN A 33 -2.47 7.36 0.24
N LYS A 34 -2.22 8.55 0.79
CA LYS A 34 -3.10 9.32 1.70
C LYS A 34 -3.08 8.91 3.17
N VAL A 35 -1.90 8.58 3.71
CA VAL A 35 -1.72 8.30 5.16
C VAL A 35 -2.07 9.49 6.06
N ASP A 36 -2.18 10.70 5.51
CA ASP A 36 -2.56 11.95 6.19
C ASP A 36 -4.06 12.03 6.57
N LEU A 37 -4.89 11.20 5.96
CA LEU A 37 -6.34 11.13 6.21
C LEU A 37 -6.72 10.06 7.25
N LEU A 38 -5.74 9.37 7.83
CA LEU A 38 -5.96 8.31 8.79
C LEU A 38 -6.02 8.87 10.22
N ASP A 39 -7.06 8.51 10.95
CA ASP A 39 -7.10 8.64 12.41
C ASP A 39 -6.02 7.72 13.03
N ASP A 40 -5.54 8.03 14.24
CA ASP A 40 -4.45 7.27 14.88
C ASP A 40 -4.71 5.74 14.93
N GLU A 41 -5.95 5.33 15.19
CA GLU A 41 -6.38 3.92 15.22
C GLU A 41 -6.33 3.26 13.83
N ASN A 42 -6.74 3.98 12.79
CA ASN A 42 -6.67 3.48 11.42
C ASN A 42 -5.23 3.44 10.91
N ARG A 43 -4.36 4.35 11.38
CA ARG A 43 -2.94 4.37 11.03
C ARG A 43 -2.22 3.13 11.55
N GLU A 44 -2.48 2.73 12.79
CA GLU A 44 -1.90 1.52 13.38
C GLU A 44 -2.40 0.27 12.65
N TRP A 45 -3.70 0.17 12.39
CA TRP A 45 -4.28 -0.94 11.64
C TRP A 45 -3.67 -1.08 10.22
N VAL A 46 -3.50 0.03 9.50
CA VAL A 46 -2.89 -0.01 8.17
C VAL A 46 -1.41 -0.39 8.24
N SER A 47 -0.66 0.12 9.23
CA SER A 47 0.74 -0.25 9.46
C SER A 47 0.91 -1.75 9.72
N ASP A 48 0.03 -2.34 10.53
CA ASP A 48 0.04 -3.79 10.80
C ASP A 48 -0.22 -4.61 9.53
N LEU A 49 -1.19 -4.19 8.72
CA LEU A 49 -1.46 -4.82 7.43
C LEU A 49 -0.27 -4.71 6.47
N MET A 50 0.34 -3.54 6.38
CA MET A 50 1.52 -3.33 5.53
C MET A 50 2.68 -4.22 5.95
N THR A 51 2.86 -4.44 7.25
CA THR A 51 3.88 -5.35 7.79
C THR A 51 3.66 -6.78 7.30
N ILE A 52 2.41 -7.27 7.27
CA ILE A 52 2.08 -8.60 6.75
C ILE A 52 2.55 -8.75 5.29
N TYR A 53 2.26 -7.75 4.44
CA TYR A 53 2.67 -7.79 3.03
C TYR A 53 4.19 -7.64 2.85
N SER A 54 4.86 -6.88 3.70
CA SER A 54 6.32 -6.76 3.72
C SER A 54 7.00 -8.07 4.13
N ASP A 55 6.48 -8.75 5.15
CA ASP A 55 7.02 -10.01 5.68
C ASP A 55 6.97 -11.16 4.67
N ILE A 56 5.94 -11.16 3.82
CA ILE A 56 5.83 -12.12 2.70
C ILE A 56 6.67 -11.72 1.48
N GLY A 57 7.45 -10.64 1.56
CA GLY A 57 8.45 -10.24 0.56
C GLY A 57 7.96 -9.24 -0.49
N TYR A 58 6.77 -8.66 -0.33
CA TYR A 58 6.32 -7.59 -1.21
C TYR A 58 6.89 -6.24 -0.81
N GLN A 59 7.19 -5.42 -1.80
CA GLN A 59 7.64 -4.06 -1.54
C GLN A 59 6.44 -3.18 -1.23
N VAL A 60 6.44 -2.60 -0.04
CA VAL A 60 5.42 -1.65 0.41
C VAL A 60 6.03 -0.25 0.47
N LEU A 61 5.33 0.74 -0.10
CA LEU A 61 5.71 2.14 -0.08
C LEU A 61 4.55 2.95 0.49
N GLU A 62 4.78 3.62 1.61
CA GLU A 62 3.87 4.60 2.17
C GLU A 62 4.21 5.96 1.58
N VAL A 63 3.25 6.59 0.91
CA VAL A 63 3.42 7.90 0.32
C VAL A 63 2.28 8.83 0.73
N SER A 64 2.62 10.09 0.95
CA SER A 64 1.66 11.14 1.21
C SER A 64 1.81 12.21 0.14
N SER A 65 0.81 12.28 -0.74
CA SER A 65 0.78 13.32 -1.78
C SER A 65 0.65 14.74 -1.18
N HIS A 66 0.21 14.86 0.09
CA HIS A 66 0.03 16.15 0.78
C HIS A 66 1.24 16.57 1.60
N THR A 67 1.93 15.65 2.28
CA THR A 67 3.13 15.95 3.08
C THR A 67 4.43 15.75 2.29
N ASN A 68 4.35 15.25 1.05
CA ASN A 68 5.48 14.87 0.20
C ASN A 68 6.38 13.77 0.81
N GLU A 69 5.93 13.11 1.87
CA GLU A 69 6.59 11.96 2.47
C GLU A 69 6.53 10.74 1.54
N GLY A 70 7.65 10.02 1.43
CA GLY A 70 7.76 8.80 0.62
C GLY A 70 7.95 9.02 -0.89
N MET A 71 7.84 10.27 -1.37
CA MET A 71 8.06 10.61 -2.79
C MET A 71 9.52 10.47 -3.22
N GLU A 72 10.47 10.54 -2.28
CA GLU A 72 11.90 10.32 -2.54
C GLU A 72 12.21 8.86 -2.96
N ALA A 73 11.38 7.90 -2.56
CA ALA A 73 11.54 6.49 -2.94
C ALA A 73 11.01 6.16 -4.36
N LEU A 74 10.35 7.12 -5.01
CA LEU A 74 9.77 6.98 -6.36
C LEU A 74 10.57 7.72 -7.46
N THR A 75 11.67 8.40 -7.10
CA THR A 75 12.56 9.11 -8.04
C THR A 75 13.78 8.25 -8.38
#